data_AF-A0A971Z8F0-F1
#
_entry.id   AF-A0A971Z8F0-F1
#
_cell.length_a   1.000
_cell.length_b   1.000
_cell.length_c   1.000
_cell.angle_alpha   90.00
_cell.angle_beta   90.00
_cell.angle_gamma   90.00
#
_symmetry.space_group_name_H-M   'P 1'
#
loop_
_entity.id
_entity.type
_entity.pdbx_description
1 polymer ?
#
loop_
_entity_poly.entity_id
_entity_poly.type
_entity_poly.pdbx_seq_one_letter_code
_entity_poly.pdbx_strand_id
1 'polypeptide(L)'
;MSFLRQIKVEIKSILKSRFLLIIGILVIASSVLVPVMSFFVQKQSTGGGGVVRPLPIASPAYSVVDIGIAYPEMSGEEPIVVEDITILPDNPFYWQINGLMHEKESMELDKGRFSEIEVLDLALSLVDEEIKYYARFAQHITKHTDYRMELAWMGTQTIYEKFIYEHNDVPEDRLYEAVSYKMGLDPDSFKEKYISITPEQRLAALDKLEGNLNSIYKVVEDNDFPQYINLRIEQEKDRIADFEEQIAIHEESIIQNPSQEEGLSVVIEDLKRNIEIIETNTIPILQLRLERNIIPGEDTWENRALNEIEMNRNQLLYTEIISEEEFNKERHYVMQYGSYDKYVRAIQAQIDEYNTAIMIGERSLDEGKPDMRFVPEGSRNRTVEFLSYSIFVALFAVLLGGWSIASEFQQGTIRLLMIRPKTRTKILMAKFIGALILSFAIYILGSLLNLISNGALFGFSDYAYPNYTISGDINFFAYYLPKLLACTVSIIFAFTVAFMLSVVIRNVAVAVAVPIACFIGCNIVLAAFTYSDAMNWVAYTPIPFVQISSFFTRNSMVSYIIQRGIPLSLPYGIMLLLVLSVICTFVSIFNFKRRDITG
;
A
#
# COMPACT_ATOMS: atom_id res chain seq x y z
N MET A 1 -44.87 37.44 -5.87
CA MET A 1 -43.79 36.60 -6.42
C MET A 1 -43.33 35.59 -5.36
N SER A 2 -43.48 34.29 -5.62
CA SER A 2 -43.09 33.18 -4.71
C SER A 2 -41.57 33.21 -4.43
N PHE A 3 -41.16 32.78 -3.24
CA PHE A 3 -39.74 32.69 -2.81
C PHE A 3 -38.89 31.86 -3.79
N LEU A 4 -39.46 30.78 -4.34
CA LEU A 4 -38.82 29.94 -5.36
C LEU A 4 -38.51 30.70 -6.66
N ARG A 5 -39.40 31.61 -7.08
CA ARG A 5 -39.13 32.45 -8.27
C ARG A 5 -37.97 33.40 -8.00
N GLN A 6 -37.80 33.85 -6.75
CA GLN A 6 -36.68 34.72 -6.38
C GLN A 6 -35.35 33.97 -6.41
N ILE A 7 -35.30 32.75 -5.87
CA ILE A 7 -34.12 31.87 -5.97
C ILE A 7 -33.73 31.64 -7.44
N LYS A 8 -34.71 31.34 -8.31
CA LYS A 8 -34.46 31.15 -9.75
C LYS A 8 -33.87 32.38 -10.43
N VAL A 9 -34.32 33.58 -10.04
CA VAL A 9 -33.77 34.85 -10.57
C VAL A 9 -32.33 35.05 -10.13
N GLU A 10 -32.01 34.78 -8.87
CA GLU A 10 -30.63 34.88 -8.36
C GLU A 10 -29.70 33.90 -9.06
N ILE A 11 -30.10 32.63 -9.23
CA ILE A 11 -29.33 31.64 -10.00
C ILE A 11 -29.07 32.14 -11.42
N LYS A 12 -30.09 32.66 -12.11
CA LYS A 12 -29.95 33.22 -13.46
C LYS A 12 -29.02 34.44 -13.48
N SER A 13 -28.99 35.23 -12.40
CA SER A 13 -28.08 36.37 -12.26
C SER A 13 -26.63 35.89 -12.15
N ILE A 14 -26.38 34.89 -11.30
CA ILE A 14 -25.04 34.29 -11.14
C ILE A 14 -24.53 33.73 -12.47
N LEU A 15 -25.37 32.98 -13.19
CA LEU A 15 -25.04 32.40 -14.49
C LEU A 15 -24.80 33.44 -15.60
N LYS A 16 -25.23 34.70 -15.45
CA LYS A 16 -24.91 35.77 -16.40
C LYS A 16 -23.49 36.34 -16.22
N SER A 17 -22.87 36.11 -15.06
CA SER A 17 -21.50 36.55 -14.83
C SER A 17 -20.53 35.68 -15.62
N ARG A 18 -19.86 36.26 -16.62
CA ARG A 18 -18.88 35.55 -17.45
C ARG A 18 -17.76 34.93 -16.62
N PHE A 19 -17.26 35.67 -15.62
CA PHE A 19 -16.20 35.21 -14.74
C PHE A 19 -16.62 33.97 -13.92
N LEU A 20 -17.77 34.02 -13.25
CA LEU A 20 -18.27 32.91 -12.45
C LEU A 20 -18.61 31.68 -13.30
N LEU A 21 -19.16 31.92 -14.49
CA LEU A 21 -19.51 30.86 -15.43
C LEU A 21 -18.27 30.16 -15.97
N ILE A 22 -17.20 30.89 -16.33
CA ILE A 22 -15.93 30.30 -16.78
C ILE A 22 -15.35 29.41 -15.69
N ILE A 23 -15.26 29.88 -14.44
CA ILE A 23 -14.73 29.07 -13.33
C ILE A 23 -15.61 27.84 -13.09
N GLY A 24 -16.93 28.00 -13.08
CA GLY A 24 -17.85 26.86 -12.92
C GLY A 24 -17.70 25.82 -14.03
N ILE A 25 -17.49 26.25 -15.28
CA ILE A 25 -17.21 25.36 -16.41
C ILE A 25 -15.86 24.66 -16.23
N LEU A 26 -14.81 25.36 -15.82
CA LEU A 26 -13.49 24.76 -15.59
C LEU A 26 -13.54 23.70 -14.49
N VAL A 27 -14.27 24.00 -13.40
CA VAL A 27 -14.51 23.07 -12.29
C VAL A 27 -15.27 21.83 -12.79
N ILE A 28 -16.34 21.99 -13.58
CA ILE A 28 -17.02 20.84 -14.18
C ILE A 28 -16.12 20.10 -15.18
N ALA A 29 -15.37 20.80 -16.03
CA ALA A 29 -14.54 20.19 -17.06
C ALA A 29 -13.45 19.29 -16.47
N SER A 30 -12.92 19.62 -15.29
CA SER A 30 -11.93 18.78 -14.61
C SER A 30 -12.47 17.38 -14.28
N SER A 31 -13.80 17.23 -14.09
CA SER A 31 -14.41 15.92 -13.83
C SER A 31 -14.26 14.91 -14.95
N VAL A 32 -14.08 15.38 -16.19
CA VAL A 32 -13.83 14.56 -17.38
C VAL A 32 -12.34 14.57 -17.73
N LEU A 33 -11.68 15.73 -17.62
CA LEU A 33 -10.26 15.86 -17.97
C LEU A 33 -9.36 14.99 -17.08
N VAL A 34 -9.64 14.88 -15.78
CA VAL A 34 -8.82 14.07 -14.86
C VAL A 34 -8.82 12.58 -15.26
N PRO A 35 -9.97 11.91 -15.44
CA PRO A 35 -10.00 10.54 -15.97
C PRO A 35 -9.29 10.38 -17.31
N VAL A 36 -9.51 11.32 -18.24
CA VAL A 36 -8.90 11.28 -19.58
C VAL A 36 -7.37 11.38 -19.50
N MET A 37 -6.84 12.33 -18.72
CA MET A 37 -5.39 12.44 -18.49
C MET A 37 -4.84 11.17 -17.83
N SER A 38 -5.53 10.65 -16.82
CA SER A 38 -5.12 9.42 -16.14
C SER A 38 -5.06 8.23 -17.08
N PHE A 39 -6.01 8.11 -18.02
CA PHE A 39 -6.02 7.04 -19.01
C PHE A 39 -4.79 7.07 -19.93
N PHE A 40 -4.35 8.26 -20.34
CA PHE A 40 -3.14 8.41 -21.17
C PHE A 40 -1.85 8.21 -20.39
N VAL A 41 -1.79 8.68 -19.13
CA VAL A 41 -0.64 8.45 -18.24
C VAL A 41 -0.49 6.97 -17.91
N GLN A 42 -1.58 6.26 -17.62
CA GLN A 42 -1.55 4.82 -17.33
C GLN A 42 -1.06 4.00 -18.53
N LYS A 43 -1.38 4.38 -19.77
CA LYS A 43 -0.83 3.71 -20.96
C LYS A 43 0.69 3.89 -21.13
N GLN A 44 1.25 4.96 -20.58
CA GLN A 44 2.68 5.24 -20.62
C GLN A 44 3.44 4.63 -19.43
N SER A 45 2.76 4.41 -18.30
CA SER A 45 3.29 3.73 -17.13
C SER A 45 2.87 2.26 -17.13
N THR A 46 3.68 1.38 -17.72
CA THR A 46 3.51 -0.08 -17.61
C THR A 46 3.90 -0.64 -16.23
N GLY A 47 4.02 0.19 -15.17
CA GLY A 47 4.54 -0.23 -13.87
C GLY A 47 3.79 0.33 -12.65
N GLY A 48 2.51 0.71 -12.79
CA GLY A 48 1.73 1.32 -11.71
C GLY A 48 0.99 0.35 -10.77
N GLY A 49 0.91 -0.94 -11.11
CA GLY A 49 0.54 -1.97 -10.13
C GLY A 49 1.72 -2.16 -9.19
N GLY A 50 1.50 -2.15 -7.87
CA GLY A 50 2.57 -2.41 -6.91
C GLY A 50 3.41 -3.62 -7.32
N VAL A 51 4.70 -3.61 -7.00
CA VAL A 51 5.66 -4.62 -7.50
C VAL A 51 5.13 -6.03 -7.22
N VAL A 52 4.66 -6.72 -8.26
CA VAL A 52 4.22 -8.11 -8.15
C VAL A 52 5.48 -8.96 -8.22
N ARG A 53 5.97 -9.37 -7.05
CA ARG A 53 7.11 -10.27 -6.95
C ARG A 53 6.62 -11.71 -6.82
N PRO A 54 7.38 -12.70 -7.31
CA PRO A 54 7.19 -14.08 -6.88
C PRO A 54 7.34 -14.20 -5.35
N LEU A 55 6.82 -15.29 -4.78
CA LEU A 55 6.84 -15.52 -3.33
C LEU A 55 8.29 -15.61 -2.83
N PRO A 56 8.73 -14.80 -1.85
CA PRO A 56 10.09 -14.90 -1.32
C PRO A 56 10.32 -16.24 -0.62
N ILE A 57 11.47 -16.88 -0.86
CA ILE A 57 11.97 -17.94 0.01
C ILE A 57 12.58 -17.28 1.26
N ALA A 58 12.14 -17.70 2.45
CA ALA A 58 12.83 -17.33 3.69
C ALA A 58 14.11 -18.16 3.84
N SER A 59 15.21 -17.62 3.29
CA SER A 59 16.59 -18.05 3.59
C SER A 59 16.98 -17.57 4.99
N PRO A 60 17.94 -18.21 5.71
CA PRO A 60 18.51 -17.65 6.93
C PRO A 60 18.92 -16.20 6.68
N ALA A 61 18.36 -15.30 7.49
CA ALA A 61 18.43 -13.88 7.29
C ALA A 61 19.88 -13.37 7.41
N TYR A 62 20.54 -13.18 6.28
CA TYR A 62 21.43 -12.04 6.17
C TYR A 62 20.55 -10.81 6.00
N SER A 63 20.79 -9.79 6.82
CA SER A 63 20.11 -8.51 6.78
C SER A 63 20.38 -7.81 5.43
N VAL A 64 19.65 -8.22 4.40
CA VAL A 64 19.51 -7.41 3.20
C VAL A 64 18.50 -6.35 3.57
N VAL A 65 19.01 -5.20 3.99
CA VAL A 65 18.29 -3.93 3.96
C VAL A 65 17.45 -3.91 2.68
N ASP A 66 16.19 -3.47 2.82
CA ASP A 66 15.18 -3.25 1.78
C ASP A 66 15.70 -2.27 0.70
N ILE A 67 16.68 -2.73 -0.07
CA ILE A 67 17.21 -2.06 -1.23
C ILE A 67 16.32 -2.55 -2.34
N GLY A 68 15.39 -1.70 -2.76
CA GLY A 68 14.83 -1.81 -4.10
C GLY A 68 16.01 -1.94 -5.05
N ILE A 69 16.23 -3.15 -5.57
CA ILE A 69 17.18 -3.37 -6.65
C ILE A 69 16.58 -2.62 -7.84
N ALA A 70 16.97 -1.36 -7.97
CA ALA A 70 16.81 -0.62 -9.20
C ALA A 70 17.70 -1.35 -10.19
N TYR A 71 17.09 -2.16 -11.05
CA TYR A 71 17.80 -2.71 -12.20
C TYR A 71 18.28 -1.50 -13.01
N PRO A 72 19.60 -1.29 -13.16
CA PRO A 72 20.12 -0.13 -13.86
C PRO A 72 19.54 -0.08 -15.28
N GLU A 73 19.29 1.11 -15.83
CA GLU A 73 18.83 1.24 -17.21
C GLU A 73 19.87 0.61 -18.15
N MET A 74 19.48 -0.50 -18.76
CA MET A 74 20.34 -1.38 -19.56
C MET A 74 20.54 -0.82 -20.95
N SER A 75 21.69 -0.17 -21.17
CA SER A 75 22.13 0.23 -22.51
C SER A 75 23.64 0.08 -22.63
N GLY A 76 24.09 -1.01 -23.27
CA GLY A 76 25.49 -1.17 -23.71
C GLY A 76 26.24 -2.44 -23.26
N GLU A 77 25.60 -3.32 -22.50
CA GLU A 77 26.19 -4.61 -22.06
C GLU A 77 26.14 -5.66 -23.19
N GLU A 78 27.17 -6.51 -23.29
CA GLU A 78 27.24 -7.60 -24.29
C GLU A 78 26.50 -8.86 -23.78
N PRO A 79 25.82 -9.64 -24.66
CA PRO A 79 25.22 -10.91 -24.25
C PRO A 79 26.25 -11.92 -23.75
N ILE A 80 25.91 -12.66 -22.71
CA ILE A 80 26.72 -13.78 -22.19
C ILE A 80 26.34 -15.05 -22.94
N VAL A 81 27.33 -15.89 -23.27
CA VAL A 81 27.11 -17.20 -23.91
C VAL A 81 27.70 -18.31 -23.02
N VAL A 82 26.85 -19.23 -22.57
CA VAL A 82 27.22 -20.42 -21.79
C VAL A 82 26.65 -21.65 -22.49
N GLU A 83 27.51 -22.58 -22.93
CA GLU A 83 27.08 -23.86 -23.57
C GLU A 83 25.96 -23.69 -24.63
N ASP A 84 26.15 -22.76 -25.58
CA ASP A 84 25.20 -22.39 -26.64
C ASP A 84 23.91 -21.65 -26.18
N ILE A 85 23.77 -21.36 -24.88
CA ILE A 85 22.70 -20.53 -24.32
C ILE A 85 23.13 -19.06 -24.37
N THR A 86 22.38 -18.24 -25.10
CA THR A 86 22.61 -16.78 -25.16
C THR A 86 21.73 -16.06 -24.15
N ILE A 87 22.35 -15.30 -23.26
CA ILE A 87 21.71 -14.61 -22.13
C ILE A 87 21.86 -13.11 -22.34
N LEU A 88 20.74 -12.43 -22.54
CA LEU A 88 20.71 -10.99 -22.75
C LEU A 88 20.85 -10.23 -21.42
N PRO A 89 21.34 -8.98 -21.43
CA PRO A 89 21.50 -8.16 -20.23
C PRO A 89 20.22 -7.97 -19.40
N ASP A 90 19.05 -8.01 -20.04
CA ASP A 90 17.73 -7.91 -19.40
C ASP A 90 17.20 -9.22 -18.83
N ASN A 91 17.95 -10.32 -18.96
CA ASN A 91 17.60 -11.60 -18.35
C ASN A 91 17.77 -11.53 -16.82
N PRO A 92 16.83 -12.12 -16.03
CA PRO A 92 16.93 -12.10 -14.58
C PRO A 92 18.20 -12.70 -13.97
N PHE A 93 18.85 -13.64 -14.66
CA PHE A 93 20.05 -14.34 -14.20
C PHE A 93 21.34 -13.77 -14.79
N TYR A 94 21.28 -12.75 -15.65
CA TYR A 94 22.46 -12.18 -16.31
C TYR A 94 23.52 -11.76 -15.30
N TRP A 95 23.15 -10.97 -14.30
CA TRP A 95 24.09 -10.46 -13.30
C TRP A 95 24.64 -11.54 -12.37
N GLN A 96 23.84 -12.56 -12.06
CA GLN A 96 24.31 -13.70 -11.27
C GLN A 96 25.41 -14.45 -12.04
N ILE A 97 25.16 -14.75 -13.31
CA ILE A 97 26.12 -15.46 -14.16
C ILE A 97 27.35 -14.59 -14.43
N ASN A 98 27.16 -13.31 -14.72
CA ASN A 98 28.26 -12.37 -14.91
C ASN A 98 29.15 -12.29 -13.66
N GLY A 99 28.54 -12.22 -12.48
CA GLY A 99 29.26 -12.22 -11.20
C GLY A 99 30.10 -13.48 -11.00
N LEU A 100 29.54 -14.66 -11.33
CA LEU A 100 30.25 -15.94 -11.26
C LEU A 100 31.41 -16.02 -12.27
N MET A 101 31.25 -15.47 -13.48
CA MET A 101 32.33 -15.39 -14.46
C MET A 101 33.48 -14.51 -13.96
N HIS A 102 33.18 -13.34 -13.38
CA HIS A 102 34.19 -12.48 -12.78
C HIS A 102 34.87 -13.13 -11.56
N GLU A 103 34.11 -13.86 -10.74
CA GLU A 103 34.66 -14.63 -9.62
C GLU A 103 35.67 -15.67 -10.13
N LYS A 104 35.30 -16.41 -11.19
CA LYS A 104 36.18 -17.38 -11.86
C LYS A 104 37.47 -16.73 -12.36
N GLU A 105 37.38 -15.61 -13.09
CA GLU A 105 38.55 -14.87 -13.58
C GLU A 105 39.44 -14.38 -12.42
N SER A 106 38.84 -13.92 -11.33
CA SER A 106 39.59 -13.50 -10.14
C SER A 106 40.36 -14.64 -9.49
N MET A 107 39.78 -15.85 -9.44
CA MET A 107 40.46 -17.05 -8.91
C MET A 107 41.65 -17.45 -9.80
N GLU A 108 41.51 -17.33 -11.13
CA GLU A 108 42.58 -17.63 -12.07
C GLU A 108 43.75 -16.64 -12.00
N LEU A 109 43.47 -15.37 -11.68
CA LEU A 109 44.47 -14.32 -11.53
C LEU A 109 45.24 -14.41 -10.20
N ASP A 110 44.58 -14.81 -9.11
CA ASP A 110 45.18 -14.94 -7.78
C ASP A 110 45.38 -16.42 -7.36
N LYS A 111 46.17 -17.14 -8.16
CA LYS A 111 46.45 -18.57 -7.93
C LYS A 111 47.09 -18.86 -6.57
N GLY A 112 47.75 -17.87 -5.96
CA GLY A 112 48.40 -18.00 -4.65
C GLY A 112 47.43 -18.09 -3.48
N ARG A 113 46.13 -17.88 -3.72
CA ARG A 113 45.06 -18.04 -2.72
C ARG A 113 44.80 -19.49 -2.32
N PHE A 114 45.11 -20.45 -3.21
CA PHE A 114 44.87 -21.87 -3.00
C PHE A 114 46.17 -22.61 -2.63
N SER A 115 46.06 -23.63 -1.80
CA SER A 115 47.20 -24.44 -1.33
C SER A 115 47.91 -25.15 -2.49
N GLU A 116 47.14 -25.66 -3.45
CA GLU A 116 47.62 -26.38 -4.63
C GLU A 116 46.80 -26.01 -5.88
N ILE A 117 47.37 -26.25 -7.07
CA ILE A 117 46.71 -25.96 -8.35
C ILE A 117 45.48 -26.84 -8.53
N GLU A 118 45.55 -28.08 -8.06
CA GLU A 118 44.46 -29.05 -8.09
C GLU A 118 43.24 -28.58 -7.27
N VAL A 119 43.47 -27.81 -6.20
CA VAL A 119 42.39 -27.21 -5.39
C VAL A 119 41.75 -26.04 -6.14
N LEU A 120 42.56 -25.21 -6.82
CA LEU A 120 42.06 -24.17 -7.72
C LEU A 120 41.20 -24.78 -8.83
N ASP A 121 41.67 -25.83 -9.51
CA ASP A 121 40.91 -26.49 -10.57
C ASP A 121 39.57 -27.04 -10.06
N LEU A 122 39.55 -27.61 -8.85
CA LEU A 122 38.34 -28.09 -8.21
C LEU A 122 37.36 -26.94 -7.88
N ALA A 123 37.87 -25.82 -7.34
CA ALA A 123 37.05 -24.63 -7.06
C ALA A 123 36.48 -24.01 -8.35
N LEU A 124 37.28 -23.91 -9.41
CA LEU A 124 36.84 -23.43 -10.72
C LEU A 124 35.75 -24.33 -11.31
N SER A 125 35.88 -25.66 -11.17
CA SER A 125 34.89 -26.61 -11.65
C SER A 125 33.55 -26.50 -10.91
N LEU A 126 33.56 -26.21 -9.60
CA LEU A 126 32.35 -25.93 -8.84
C LEU A 126 31.63 -24.68 -9.36
N VAL A 127 32.39 -23.60 -9.63
CA VAL A 127 31.84 -22.35 -10.20
C VAL A 127 31.27 -22.60 -11.61
N ASP A 128 31.91 -23.44 -12.41
CA ASP A 128 31.40 -23.83 -13.73
C ASP A 128 30.06 -24.58 -13.64
N GLU A 129 29.90 -25.50 -12.69
CA GLU A 129 28.61 -26.17 -12.46
C GLU A 129 27.52 -25.19 -12.00
N GLU A 130 27.86 -24.20 -11.17
CA GLU A 130 26.93 -23.13 -10.77
C GLU A 130 26.52 -22.25 -11.96
N ILE A 131 27.47 -21.87 -12.83
CA ILE A 131 27.20 -21.10 -14.05
C ILE A 131 26.25 -21.86 -14.99
N LYS A 132 26.52 -23.15 -15.24
CA LYS A 132 25.65 -23.99 -16.09
C LYS A 132 24.24 -24.11 -15.54
N TYR A 133 24.13 -24.26 -14.22
CA TYR A 133 22.85 -24.32 -13.54
C TYR A 133 22.01 -23.06 -13.78
N TYR A 134 22.56 -21.88 -13.51
CA TYR A 134 21.82 -20.64 -13.75
C TYR A 134 21.59 -20.37 -15.25
N ALA A 135 22.49 -20.79 -16.12
CA ALA A 135 22.29 -20.68 -17.57
C ALA A 135 21.07 -21.50 -18.03
N ARG A 136 20.86 -22.71 -17.49
CA ARG A 136 19.66 -23.52 -17.75
C ARG A 136 18.39 -22.82 -17.29
N PHE A 137 18.41 -22.12 -16.16
CA PHE A 137 17.29 -21.27 -15.72
C PHE A 137 17.06 -20.08 -16.65
N ALA A 138 18.13 -19.38 -17.03
CA ALA A 138 18.10 -18.22 -17.92
C ALA A 138 17.50 -18.54 -19.29
N GLN A 139 17.67 -19.78 -19.77
CA GLN A 139 17.08 -20.26 -21.02
C GLN A 139 15.54 -20.25 -20.99
N HIS A 140 14.92 -20.56 -19.85
CA HIS A 140 13.47 -20.72 -19.72
C HIS A 140 12.76 -19.54 -19.02
N ILE A 141 13.52 -18.70 -18.32
CA ILE A 141 13.02 -17.58 -17.52
C ILE A 141 13.57 -16.27 -18.08
N THR A 142 12.67 -15.44 -18.61
CA THR A 142 13.04 -14.18 -19.27
C THR A 142 12.46 -12.95 -18.56
N LYS A 143 11.71 -13.13 -17.46
CA LYS A 143 11.04 -12.03 -16.73
C LYS A 143 11.31 -12.14 -15.24
N HIS A 144 11.51 -10.99 -14.61
CA HIS A 144 11.70 -10.89 -13.15
C HIS A 144 10.47 -11.29 -12.31
N THR A 145 9.31 -11.41 -12.94
CA THR A 145 8.05 -11.78 -12.29
C THR A 145 7.72 -13.26 -12.45
N ASP A 146 8.62 -14.07 -12.99
CA ASP A 146 8.36 -15.49 -13.19
C ASP A 146 8.45 -16.25 -11.86
N TYR A 147 7.40 -17.03 -11.52
CA TYR A 147 7.33 -17.77 -10.26
C TYR A 147 8.43 -18.82 -10.11
N ARG A 148 9.01 -19.30 -11.23
CA ARG A 148 10.07 -20.31 -11.24
C ARG A 148 11.42 -19.74 -10.83
N MET A 149 11.57 -18.41 -10.77
CA MET A 149 12.81 -17.77 -10.34
C MET A 149 13.28 -18.23 -8.96
N GLU A 150 12.33 -18.45 -8.05
CA GLU A 150 12.62 -18.86 -6.68
C GLU A 150 13.25 -20.25 -6.62
N LEU A 151 12.91 -21.14 -7.57
CA LEU A 151 13.53 -22.46 -7.63
C LEU A 151 15.03 -22.40 -7.91
N ALA A 152 15.52 -21.31 -8.53
CA ALA A 152 16.94 -21.16 -8.81
C ALA A 152 17.74 -21.21 -7.50
N TRP A 153 17.29 -20.52 -6.46
CA TRP A 153 17.97 -20.52 -5.18
C TRP A 153 17.89 -21.87 -4.45
N MET A 154 16.84 -22.66 -4.69
CA MET A 154 16.68 -24.00 -4.07
C MET A 154 17.73 -25.01 -4.55
N GLY A 155 18.06 -25.01 -5.85
CA GLY A 155 18.99 -25.99 -6.40
C GLY A 155 20.47 -25.66 -6.16
N THR A 156 20.81 -24.42 -5.80
CA THR A 156 22.22 -23.99 -5.60
C THR A 156 22.94 -24.80 -4.52
N GLN A 157 22.31 -24.96 -3.33
CA GLN A 157 22.88 -25.82 -2.28
C GLN A 157 22.93 -27.28 -2.72
N THR A 158 21.91 -27.76 -3.43
CA THR A 158 21.85 -29.15 -3.92
C THR A 158 23.00 -29.44 -4.89
N ILE A 159 23.42 -28.47 -5.71
CA ILE A 159 24.58 -28.58 -6.60
C ILE A 159 25.87 -28.68 -5.81
N TYR A 160 26.06 -27.85 -4.79
CA TYR A 160 27.27 -27.88 -3.99
C TYR A 160 27.41 -29.22 -3.24
N GLU A 161 26.32 -29.69 -2.62
CA GLU A 161 26.31 -30.99 -1.94
C GLU A 161 26.55 -32.14 -2.93
N LYS A 162 25.91 -32.11 -4.10
CA LYS A 162 26.13 -33.10 -5.15
C LYS A 162 27.59 -33.12 -5.60
N PHE A 163 28.19 -31.95 -5.84
CA PHE A 163 29.57 -31.81 -6.23
C PHE A 163 30.53 -32.42 -5.19
N ILE A 164 30.30 -32.18 -3.90
CA ILE A 164 31.10 -32.76 -2.81
C ILE A 164 30.98 -34.29 -2.81
N TYR A 165 29.76 -34.82 -2.94
CA TYR A 165 29.57 -36.27 -2.99
C TYR A 165 30.16 -36.89 -4.26
N GLU A 166 30.22 -36.19 -5.39
CA GLU A 166 30.87 -36.69 -6.61
C GLU A 166 32.39 -36.75 -6.46
N HIS A 167 32.99 -35.75 -5.79
CA HIS A 167 34.45 -35.61 -5.61
C HIS A 167 34.96 -36.10 -4.25
N ASN A 168 34.19 -36.96 -3.58
CA ASN A 168 34.52 -37.47 -2.24
C ASN A 168 35.81 -38.32 -2.18
N ASP A 169 36.35 -38.72 -3.34
CA ASP A 169 37.64 -39.40 -3.49
C ASP A 169 38.86 -38.47 -3.34
N VAL A 170 38.65 -37.15 -3.41
CA VAL A 170 39.68 -36.13 -3.16
C VAL A 170 40.01 -36.07 -1.66
N PRO A 171 41.28 -35.81 -1.26
CA PRO A 171 41.63 -35.61 0.15
C PRO A 171 40.74 -34.55 0.84
N GLU A 172 40.32 -34.84 2.08
CA GLU A 172 39.37 -34.04 2.88
C GLU A 172 39.75 -32.56 2.96
N ASP A 173 41.02 -32.27 3.26
CA ASP A 173 41.56 -30.92 3.39
C ASP A 173 41.44 -30.12 2.09
N ARG A 174 41.72 -30.76 0.96
CA ARG A 174 41.66 -30.16 -0.38
C ARG A 174 40.23 -29.94 -0.84
N LEU A 175 39.35 -30.93 -0.63
CA LEU A 175 37.94 -30.83 -0.99
C LEU A 175 37.25 -29.76 -0.16
N TYR A 176 37.52 -29.72 1.15
CA TYR A 176 37.00 -28.69 2.04
C TYR A 176 37.48 -27.29 1.62
N GLU A 177 38.78 -27.11 1.36
CA GLU A 177 39.31 -25.81 0.90
C GLU A 177 38.59 -25.32 -0.37
N ALA A 178 38.42 -26.19 -1.37
CA ALA A 178 37.80 -25.84 -2.64
C ALA A 178 36.34 -25.37 -2.50
N VAL A 179 35.57 -25.99 -1.60
CA VAL A 179 34.12 -25.69 -1.45
C VAL A 179 33.82 -24.68 -0.35
N SER A 180 34.74 -24.46 0.59
CA SER A 180 34.56 -23.57 1.76
C SER A 180 34.23 -22.12 1.41
N TYR A 181 34.64 -21.64 0.24
CA TYR A 181 34.31 -20.29 -0.23
C TYR A 181 32.84 -20.12 -0.62
N LYS A 182 32.15 -21.22 -0.93
CA LYS A 182 30.73 -21.27 -1.31
C LYS A 182 29.84 -21.78 -0.19
N MET A 183 30.37 -22.60 0.71
CA MET A 183 29.64 -23.23 1.81
C MET A 183 30.18 -22.80 3.17
N GLY A 184 29.33 -22.23 4.02
CA GLY A 184 29.66 -21.80 5.38
C GLY A 184 29.61 -22.93 6.42
N LEU A 185 30.16 -24.11 6.12
CA LEU A 185 30.21 -25.23 7.07
C LEU A 185 31.53 -25.22 7.85
N ASP A 186 31.48 -25.56 9.14
CA ASP A 186 32.71 -25.80 9.91
C ASP A 186 33.36 -27.15 9.52
N PRO A 187 34.68 -27.31 9.77
CA PRO A 187 35.41 -28.50 9.35
C PRO A 187 34.88 -29.82 9.94
N ASP A 188 34.42 -29.82 11.19
CA ASP A 188 33.96 -31.03 11.87
C ASP A 188 32.62 -31.48 11.29
N SER A 189 31.67 -30.54 11.12
CA SER A 189 30.40 -30.82 10.46
C SER A 189 30.57 -31.27 9.01
N PHE A 190 31.52 -30.67 8.27
CA PHE A 190 31.83 -31.08 6.90
C PHE A 190 32.32 -32.53 6.84
N LYS A 191 33.25 -32.88 7.73
CA LYS A 191 33.79 -34.23 7.83
C LYS A 191 32.72 -35.25 8.19
N GLU A 192 31.85 -34.93 9.15
CA GLU A 192 30.79 -35.83 9.58
C GLU A 192 29.76 -36.06 8.46
N LYS A 193 29.31 -34.97 7.80
CA LYS A 193 28.25 -35.02 6.79
C LYS A 193 28.68 -35.62 5.45
N TYR A 194 29.91 -35.34 5.00
CA TYR A 194 30.34 -35.71 3.65
C TYR A 194 31.44 -36.76 3.62
N ILE A 195 32.37 -36.77 4.57
CA ILE A 195 33.56 -37.64 4.49
C ILE A 195 33.36 -38.94 5.27
N SER A 196 32.77 -38.86 6.46
CA SER A 196 32.64 -39.99 7.40
C SER A 196 31.40 -40.86 7.11
N ILE A 197 31.15 -41.14 5.84
CA ILE A 197 29.96 -41.86 5.37
C ILE A 197 30.33 -43.15 4.62
N THR A 198 29.41 -44.12 4.60
CA THR A 198 29.61 -45.34 3.82
C THR A 198 29.35 -45.10 2.33
N PRO A 199 29.92 -45.91 1.42
CA PRO A 199 29.61 -45.83 -0.01
C PRO A 199 28.11 -45.96 -0.33
N GLU A 200 27.39 -46.75 0.48
CA GLU A 200 25.94 -46.93 0.36
C GLU A 200 25.17 -45.66 0.75
N GLN A 201 25.59 -45.00 1.85
CA GLN A 201 25.02 -43.71 2.27
C GLN A 201 25.32 -42.60 1.24
N ARG A 202 26.55 -42.58 0.69
CA ARG A 202 26.94 -41.66 -0.38
C ARG A 202 26.07 -41.84 -1.62
N LEU A 203 25.89 -43.07 -2.08
CA LEU A 203 25.07 -43.35 -3.27
C LEU A 203 23.61 -42.94 -3.04
N ALA A 204 23.04 -43.27 -1.87
CA ALA A 204 21.68 -42.87 -1.52
C ALA A 204 21.52 -41.33 -1.44
N ALA A 205 22.53 -40.61 -0.93
CA ALA A 205 22.53 -39.15 -0.91
C ALA A 205 22.59 -38.57 -2.33
N LEU A 206 23.47 -39.09 -3.20
CA LEU A 206 23.54 -38.69 -4.61
C LEU A 206 22.23 -38.92 -5.36
N ASP A 207 21.61 -40.10 -5.21
CA ASP A 207 20.33 -40.42 -5.83
C ASP A 207 19.23 -39.44 -5.39
N LYS A 208 19.21 -39.05 -4.11
CA LYS A 208 18.27 -38.06 -3.56
C LYS A 208 18.51 -36.67 -4.17
N LEU A 209 19.75 -36.20 -4.19
CA LEU A 209 20.10 -34.87 -4.73
C LEU A 209 19.82 -34.78 -6.24
N GLU A 210 20.11 -35.85 -6.99
CA GLU A 210 19.81 -35.93 -8.42
C GLU A 210 18.30 -35.95 -8.68
N GLY A 211 17.53 -36.70 -7.87
CA GLY A 211 16.07 -36.66 -7.91
C GLY A 211 15.49 -35.26 -7.66
N ASN A 212 16.05 -34.54 -6.68
CA ASN A 212 15.65 -33.16 -6.36
C ASN A 212 15.96 -32.20 -7.51
N LEU A 213 17.18 -32.23 -8.06
CA LEU A 213 17.56 -31.39 -9.20
C LEU A 213 16.71 -31.67 -10.44
N ASN A 214 16.49 -32.95 -10.76
CA ASN A 214 15.64 -33.33 -11.89
C ASN A 214 14.20 -32.84 -11.72
N SER A 215 13.67 -32.85 -10.50
CA SER A 215 12.36 -32.30 -10.20
C SER A 215 12.29 -30.79 -10.42
N ILE A 216 13.33 -30.06 -9.98
CA ILE A 216 13.46 -28.62 -10.21
C ILE A 216 13.56 -28.32 -11.72
N TYR A 217 14.46 -29.00 -12.43
CA TYR A 217 14.65 -28.79 -13.87
C TYR A 217 13.38 -29.06 -14.66
N LYS A 218 12.65 -30.13 -14.32
CA LYS A 218 11.38 -30.45 -14.96
C LYS A 218 10.37 -29.31 -14.82
N VAL A 219 10.25 -28.71 -13.63
CA VAL A 219 9.36 -27.56 -13.42
C VAL A 219 9.78 -26.35 -14.26
N VAL A 220 11.08 -26.08 -14.33
CA VAL A 220 11.64 -24.97 -15.11
C VAL A 220 11.40 -25.17 -16.60
N GLU A 221 11.65 -26.37 -17.11
CA GLU A 221 11.54 -26.72 -18.53
C GLU A 221 10.09 -26.84 -19.01
N ASP A 222 9.26 -27.56 -18.25
CA ASP A 222 7.86 -27.85 -18.62
C ASP A 222 6.90 -26.71 -18.22
N ASN A 223 7.36 -25.73 -17.44
CA ASN A 223 6.52 -24.68 -16.84
C ASN A 223 5.37 -25.26 -16.01
N ASP A 224 5.67 -26.28 -15.18
CA ASP A 224 4.69 -27.05 -14.39
C ASP A 224 4.39 -26.36 -13.05
N PHE A 225 3.37 -25.50 -13.06
CA PHE A 225 2.93 -24.76 -11.86
C PHE A 225 2.43 -25.66 -10.72
N PRO A 226 1.62 -26.72 -10.96
CA PRO A 226 1.27 -27.66 -9.89
C PRO A 226 2.47 -28.30 -9.20
N GLN A 227 3.45 -28.75 -9.97
CA GLN A 227 4.64 -29.38 -9.39
C GLN A 227 5.52 -28.36 -8.65
N TYR A 228 5.60 -27.12 -9.12
CA TYR A 228 6.22 -26.01 -8.36
C TYR A 228 5.61 -25.87 -6.97
N ILE A 229 4.27 -25.83 -6.87
CA ILE A 229 3.61 -25.68 -5.57
C ILE A 229 3.89 -26.87 -4.66
N ASN A 230 3.86 -28.10 -5.19
CA ASN A 230 4.18 -29.29 -4.41
C ASN A 230 5.60 -29.24 -3.83
N LEU A 231 6.59 -28.86 -4.65
CA LEU A 231 7.97 -28.68 -4.20
C LEU A 231 8.10 -27.61 -3.11
N ARG A 232 7.38 -26.47 -3.26
CA ARG A 232 7.37 -25.43 -2.22
C ARG A 232 6.72 -25.91 -0.93
N ILE A 233 5.61 -26.65 -0.99
CA ILE A 233 4.96 -27.20 0.21
C ILE A 233 5.87 -28.22 0.92
N GLU A 234 6.56 -29.08 0.16
CA GLU A 234 7.53 -30.03 0.73
C GLU A 234 8.68 -29.29 1.41
N GLN A 235 9.22 -28.25 0.77
CA GLN A 235 10.25 -27.40 1.38
C GLN A 235 9.78 -26.74 2.68
N GLU A 236 8.55 -26.21 2.72
CA GLU A 236 8.03 -25.60 3.95
C GLU A 236 7.83 -26.64 5.07
N LYS A 237 7.54 -27.91 4.74
CA LYS A 237 7.50 -29.00 5.73
C LYS A 237 8.88 -29.37 6.24
N ASP A 238 9.88 -29.42 5.36
CA ASP A 238 11.26 -29.67 5.75
C ASP A 238 11.78 -28.54 6.68
N ARG A 239 11.39 -27.29 6.41
CA ARG A 239 11.69 -26.14 7.28
C ARG A 239 11.03 -26.24 8.65
N ILE A 240 9.78 -26.72 8.73
CA ILE A 240 9.13 -26.98 10.03
C ILE A 240 9.94 -28.02 10.80
N ALA A 241 10.32 -29.13 10.17
CA ALA A 241 11.10 -30.19 10.82
C ALA A 241 12.46 -29.66 11.34
N ASP A 242 13.15 -28.83 10.56
CA ASP A 242 14.39 -28.17 10.99
C ASP A 242 14.17 -27.25 12.21
N PHE A 243 13.11 -26.45 12.21
CA PHE A 243 12.78 -25.62 13.38
C PHE A 243 12.41 -26.46 14.62
N GLU A 244 11.69 -27.57 14.46
CA GLU A 244 11.38 -28.49 15.56
C GLU A 244 12.65 -29.12 16.15
N GLU A 245 13.62 -29.49 15.30
CA GLU A 245 14.92 -30.00 15.74
C GLU A 245 15.72 -28.94 16.50
N GLN A 246 15.79 -27.70 15.98
CA GLN A 246 16.45 -26.58 16.66
C GLN A 246 15.82 -26.29 18.03
N ILE A 247 14.48 -26.32 18.12
CA ILE A 247 13.76 -26.19 19.40
C ILE A 247 14.20 -27.27 20.38
N ALA A 248 14.25 -28.54 19.95
CA ALA A 248 14.66 -29.65 20.81
C ALA A 248 16.10 -29.48 21.33
N ILE A 249 17.03 -29.03 20.47
CA ILE A 249 18.43 -28.76 20.86
C ILE A 249 18.50 -27.63 21.90
N HIS A 250 17.73 -26.56 21.73
CA HIS A 250 17.69 -25.45 22.67
C HIS A 250 17.04 -25.85 24.00
N GLU A 251 15.95 -26.62 23.97
CA GLU A 251 15.31 -27.15 25.18
C GLU A 251 16.26 -28.07 25.96
N GLU A 252 17.02 -28.93 25.27
CA GLU A 252 18.04 -29.76 25.92
C GLU A 252 19.18 -28.91 26.52
N SER A 253 19.62 -27.86 25.83
CA SER A 253 20.65 -26.94 26.32
C SER A 253 20.23 -26.22 27.62
N ILE A 254 18.94 -25.84 27.73
CA ILE A 254 18.38 -25.27 28.96
C ILE A 254 18.42 -26.29 30.11
N ILE A 255 18.08 -27.56 29.84
CA ILE A 255 18.13 -28.64 30.85
C ILE A 255 19.56 -28.83 31.36
N GLN A 256 20.55 -28.77 30.46
CA GLN A 256 21.96 -28.91 30.82
C GLN A 256 22.51 -27.68 31.56
N ASN A 257 22.09 -26.47 31.17
CA ASN A 257 22.54 -25.20 31.75
C ASN A 257 21.36 -24.22 32.00
N PRO A 258 20.67 -24.31 33.16
CA PRO A 258 19.50 -23.48 33.44
C PRO A 258 19.74 -21.96 33.43
N SER A 259 20.99 -21.50 33.55
CA SER A 259 21.31 -20.07 33.48
C SER A 259 21.10 -19.45 32.10
N GLN A 260 20.88 -20.24 31.04
CA GLN A 260 20.63 -19.76 29.69
C GLN A 260 19.13 -19.68 29.34
N GLU A 261 18.24 -20.07 30.26
CA GLU A 261 16.78 -20.16 30.05
C GLU A 261 16.19 -18.86 29.49
N GLU A 262 16.54 -17.71 30.07
CA GLU A 262 15.99 -16.41 29.65
C GLU A 262 16.34 -16.06 28.19
N GLY A 263 17.55 -16.36 27.74
CA GLY A 263 17.98 -16.09 26.36
C GLY A 263 17.44 -17.09 25.35
N LEU A 264 17.46 -18.38 25.69
CA LEU A 264 17.00 -19.45 24.79
C LEU A 264 15.47 -19.52 24.67
N SER A 265 14.72 -19.10 25.70
CA SER A 265 13.25 -19.06 25.62
C SER A 265 12.74 -18.13 24.52
N VAL A 266 13.38 -16.97 24.34
CA VAL A 266 13.04 -16.02 23.26
C VAL A 266 13.28 -16.65 21.88
N VAL A 267 14.40 -17.36 21.71
CA VAL A 267 14.72 -18.07 20.46
C VAL A 267 13.71 -19.17 20.17
N ILE A 268 13.34 -19.96 21.19
CA ILE A 268 12.32 -21.01 21.07
C ILE A 268 10.96 -20.42 20.69
N GLU A 269 10.55 -19.30 21.29
CA GLU A 269 9.30 -18.62 20.94
C GLU A 269 9.30 -18.12 19.49
N ASP A 270 10.41 -17.54 19.01
CA ASP A 270 10.53 -17.12 17.62
C ASP A 270 10.50 -18.31 16.64
N LEU A 271 11.16 -19.43 16.97
CA LEU A 271 11.08 -20.66 16.16
C LEU A 271 9.65 -21.21 16.10
N LYS A 272 8.95 -21.25 17.24
CA LYS A 272 7.54 -21.67 17.31
C LYS A 272 6.64 -20.74 16.49
N ARG A 273 6.87 -19.42 16.54
CA ARG A 273 6.13 -18.45 15.73
C ARG A 273 6.39 -18.64 14.23
N ASN A 274 7.63 -18.96 13.82
CA ASN A 274 7.93 -19.29 12.43
C ASN A 274 7.20 -20.55 11.95
N ILE A 275 7.11 -21.60 12.78
CA ILE A 275 6.29 -22.78 12.50
C ILE A 275 4.82 -22.38 12.31
N GLU A 276 4.26 -21.59 13.23
CA GLU A 276 2.88 -21.13 13.16
C GLU A 276 2.60 -20.31 11.88
N ILE A 277 3.54 -19.44 11.46
CA ILE A 277 3.45 -18.72 10.17
C ILE A 277 3.35 -19.71 9.01
N ILE A 278 4.20 -20.73 8.98
CA ILE A 278 4.21 -21.69 7.87
C ILE A 278 2.90 -22.48 7.82
N GLU A 279 2.42 -22.97 8.97
CA GLU A 279 1.23 -23.81 9.07
C GLU A 279 -0.07 -23.05 8.82
N THR A 280 -0.19 -21.82 9.34
CA THR A 280 -1.44 -21.05 9.30
C THR A 280 -1.52 -20.09 8.12
N ASN A 281 -0.37 -19.73 7.53
CA ASN A 281 -0.29 -18.73 6.46
C ASN A 281 0.30 -19.31 5.17
N THR A 282 1.57 -19.71 5.18
CA THR A 282 2.33 -20.06 3.96
C THR A 282 1.75 -21.27 3.23
N ILE A 283 1.59 -22.41 3.92
CA ILE A 283 1.08 -23.65 3.31
C ILE A 283 -0.37 -23.47 2.83
N PRO A 284 -1.31 -22.91 3.61
CA PRO A 284 -2.67 -22.65 3.13
C PRO A 284 -2.73 -21.75 1.89
N ILE A 285 -1.89 -20.71 1.81
CA ILE A 285 -1.81 -19.85 0.61
C ILE A 285 -1.30 -20.63 -0.59
N LEU A 286 -0.25 -21.44 -0.44
CA LEU A 286 0.25 -22.31 -1.50
C LEU A 286 -0.83 -23.27 -2.01
N GLN A 287 -1.58 -23.90 -1.11
CA GLN A 287 -2.70 -24.78 -1.45
C GLN A 287 -3.80 -24.05 -2.20
N LEU A 288 -4.17 -22.84 -1.75
CA LEU A 288 -5.18 -22.02 -2.40
C LEU A 288 -4.75 -21.57 -3.80
N ARG A 289 -3.46 -21.24 -3.98
CA ARG A 289 -2.87 -20.94 -5.29
C ARG A 289 -2.97 -22.12 -6.24
N LEU A 290 -2.71 -23.33 -5.76
CA LEU A 290 -2.87 -24.55 -6.55
C LEU A 290 -4.33 -24.80 -6.92
N GLU A 291 -5.25 -24.72 -5.95
CA GLU A 291 -6.68 -24.95 -6.15
C GLU A 291 -7.27 -24.00 -7.20
N ARG A 292 -6.88 -22.73 -7.16
CA ARG A 292 -7.46 -21.67 -7.98
C ARG A 292 -6.58 -21.25 -9.16
N ASN A 293 -5.45 -21.93 -9.36
CA ASN A 293 -4.47 -21.62 -10.39
C ASN A 293 -4.02 -20.14 -10.36
N ILE A 294 -3.67 -19.63 -9.17
CA ILE A 294 -3.21 -18.25 -8.97
C ILE A 294 -1.68 -18.22 -9.04
N ILE A 295 -1.17 -17.93 -10.24
CA ILE A 295 0.26 -17.92 -10.54
C ILE A 295 0.92 -16.68 -9.88
N PRO A 296 1.91 -16.85 -8.98
CA PRO A 296 2.66 -15.74 -8.39
C PRO A 296 3.33 -14.88 -9.45
N GLY A 297 3.47 -13.58 -9.19
CA GLY A 297 4.13 -12.66 -10.12
C GLY A 297 3.24 -12.11 -11.25
N GLU A 298 2.05 -12.68 -11.48
CA GLU A 298 1.07 -12.11 -12.41
C GLU A 298 0.30 -10.92 -11.80
N ASP A 299 0.03 -9.89 -12.61
CA ASP A 299 -0.70 -8.69 -12.16
C ASP A 299 -2.22 -8.91 -12.06
N THR A 300 -2.62 -9.77 -11.13
CA THR A 300 -4.01 -10.15 -10.85
C THR A 300 -4.47 -9.62 -9.50
N TRP A 301 -5.77 -9.40 -9.34
CA TRP A 301 -6.31 -8.92 -8.07
C TRP A 301 -6.21 -10.01 -6.99
N GLU A 302 -6.27 -11.28 -7.39
CA GLU A 302 -6.09 -12.45 -6.54
C GLU A 302 -4.70 -12.46 -5.91
N ASN A 303 -3.64 -12.18 -6.69
CA ASN A 303 -2.29 -12.03 -6.15
C ASN A 303 -2.20 -10.90 -5.13
N ARG A 304 -2.80 -9.74 -5.41
CA ARG A 304 -2.83 -8.61 -4.46
C ARG A 304 -3.59 -8.97 -3.18
N ALA A 305 -4.69 -9.71 -3.30
CA ALA A 305 -5.48 -10.18 -2.16
C ALA A 305 -4.70 -11.17 -1.30
N LEU A 306 -4.06 -12.18 -1.90
CA LEU A 306 -3.21 -13.13 -1.18
C LEU A 306 -2.05 -12.43 -0.49
N ASN A 307 -1.37 -11.50 -1.16
CA ASN A 307 -0.25 -10.76 -0.57
C ASN A 307 -0.71 -9.89 0.62
N GLU A 308 -1.88 -9.25 0.53
CA GLU A 308 -2.44 -8.48 1.66
C GLU A 308 -2.85 -9.40 2.82
N ILE A 309 -3.47 -10.55 2.55
CA ILE A 309 -3.78 -11.56 3.58
C ILE A 309 -2.51 -12.04 4.28
N GLU A 310 -1.50 -12.43 3.49
CA GLU A 310 -0.23 -12.93 3.99
C GLU A 310 0.46 -11.91 4.89
N MET A 311 0.57 -10.66 4.41
CA MET A 311 1.18 -9.56 5.14
C MET A 311 0.44 -9.30 6.46
N ASN A 312 -0.90 -9.20 6.44
CA ASN A 312 -1.67 -8.89 7.65
C ASN A 312 -1.67 -10.03 8.66
N ARG A 313 -1.69 -11.30 8.22
CA ARG A 313 -1.57 -12.47 9.11
C ARG A 313 -0.21 -12.51 9.79
N ASN A 314 0.87 -12.25 9.04
CA ASN A 314 2.20 -12.13 9.61
C ASN A 314 2.24 -11.00 10.65
N GLN A 315 1.71 -9.81 10.34
CA GLN A 315 1.67 -8.71 11.30
C GLN A 315 0.87 -9.04 12.57
N LEU A 316 -0.25 -9.75 12.46
CA LEU A 316 -1.05 -10.17 13.62
C LEU A 316 -0.27 -11.08 14.58
N LEU A 317 0.52 -12.01 14.05
CA LEU A 317 1.33 -12.93 14.87
C LEU A 317 2.43 -12.22 15.70
N TYR A 318 2.85 -11.02 15.28
CA TYR A 318 3.80 -10.18 16.03
C TYR A 318 3.12 -9.05 16.81
N THR A 319 1.80 -8.87 16.69
CA THR A 319 1.09 -7.76 17.34
C THR A 319 0.36 -8.26 18.58
N GLU A 320 1.07 -8.26 19.71
CA GLU A 320 0.53 -8.64 21.01
C GLU A 320 0.44 -7.43 21.96
N ILE A 321 -0.59 -7.40 22.80
CA ILE A 321 -0.75 -6.37 23.84
C ILE A 321 0.09 -6.78 25.05
N ILE A 322 1.20 -6.09 25.27
CA ILE A 322 2.09 -6.34 26.42
C ILE A 322 1.43 -5.93 27.74
N SER A 323 1.97 -6.41 28.85
CA SER A 323 1.47 -6.07 30.18
C SER A 323 1.67 -4.58 30.54
N GLU A 324 0.88 -4.07 31.49
CA GLU A 324 1.06 -2.69 31.99
C GLU A 324 2.46 -2.49 32.62
N GLU A 325 3.05 -3.53 33.18
CA GLU A 325 4.40 -3.48 33.76
C GLU A 325 5.47 -3.28 32.67
N GLU A 326 5.41 -4.06 31.59
CA GLU A 326 6.32 -3.94 30.44
C GLU A 326 6.14 -2.60 29.73
N PHE A 327 4.89 -2.18 29.51
CA PHE A 327 4.59 -0.86 28.95
C PHE A 327 5.28 0.27 29.73
N ASN A 328 5.29 0.20 31.07
CA ASN A 328 5.91 1.22 31.91
C ASN A 328 7.45 1.14 31.92
N LYS A 329 8.04 -0.03 31.64
CA LYS A 329 9.49 -0.21 31.47
C LYS A 329 9.97 0.37 30.14
N GLU A 330 9.13 0.30 29.11
CA GLU A 330 9.49 0.71 27.75
C GLU A 330 9.24 2.19 27.48
N ARG A 331 10.32 2.98 27.58
CA ARG A 331 10.27 4.44 27.46
C ARG A 331 9.62 4.93 26.15
N HIS A 332 9.77 4.19 25.06
CA HIS A 332 9.21 4.60 23.76
C HIS A 332 7.68 4.46 23.72
N TYR A 333 7.10 3.40 24.29
CA TYR A 333 5.66 3.25 24.39
C TYR A 333 5.03 4.31 25.29
N VAL A 334 5.66 4.63 26.43
CA VAL A 334 5.21 5.71 27.31
C VAL A 334 5.26 7.06 26.58
N MET A 335 6.32 7.34 25.82
CA MET A 335 6.40 8.59 25.04
C MET A 335 5.34 8.66 23.93
N GLN A 336 5.09 7.55 23.23
CA GLN A 336 4.17 7.52 22.10
C GLN A 336 2.70 7.60 22.50
N TYR A 337 2.29 6.82 23.50
CA TYR A 337 0.89 6.66 23.87
C TYR A 337 0.51 7.43 25.15
N GLY A 338 1.47 7.74 26.01
CA GLY A 338 1.28 8.50 27.25
C GLY A 338 0.63 7.73 28.40
N SER A 339 -0.29 6.80 28.11
CA SER A 339 -0.98 5.98 29.11
C SER A 339 -1.29 4.59 28.56
N TYR A 340 -1.27 3.57 29.43
CA TYR A 340 -1.54 2.18 29.05
C TYR A 340 -2.91 2.00 28.36
N ASP A 341 -3.98 2.65 28.84
CA ASP A 341 -5.30 2.60 28.20
C ASP A 341 -5.30 3.11 26.73
N LYS A 342 -4.51 4.14 26.43
CA LYS A 342 -4.36 4.64 25.06
C LYS A 342 -3.56 3.67 24.19
N TYR A 343 -2.54 3.03 24.76
CA TYR A 343 -1.77 1.99 24.10
C TYR A 343 -2.66 0.80 23.74
N VAL A 344 -3.37 0.23 24.72
CA VAL A 344 -4.31 -0.89 24.51
C VAL A 344 -5.32 -0.57 23.42
N ARG A 345 -5.94 0.61 23.46
CA ARG A 345 -6.89 1.04 22.41
C ARG A 345 -6.27 1.19 21.03
N ALA A 346 -5.02 1.67 20.94
CA ALA A 346 -4.33 1.83 19.67
C ALA A 346 -3.94 0.47 19.07
N ILE A 347 -3.35 -0.42 19.87
CA ILE A 347 -2.96 -1.77 19.42
C ILE A 347 -4.20 -2.59 19.06
N GLN A 348 -5.27 -2.53 19.86
CA GLN A 348 -6.53 -3.20 19.51
C GLN A 348 -7.10 -2.69 18.18
N ALA A 349 -7.07 -1.38 17.92
CA ALA A 349 -7.52 -0.83 16.66
C ALA A 349 -6.66 -1.31 15.47
N GLN A 350 -5.36 -1.50 15.68
CA GLN A 350 -4.46 -2.06 14.67
C GLN A 350 -4.75 -3.54 14.39
N ILE A 351 -4.97 -4.34 15.45
CA ILE A 351 -5.42 -5.73 15.35
C ILE A 351 -6.74 -5.82 14.58
N ASP A 352 -7.70 -4.95 14.88
CA ASP A 352 -9.00 -4.89 14.20
C ASP A 352 -8.84 -4.50 12.71
N GLU A 353 -7.88 -3.62 12.38
CA GLU A 353 -7.56 -3.22 11.00
C GLU A 353 -7.00 -4.40 10.19
N TYR A 354 -6.02 -5.13 10.75
CA TYR A 354 -5.46 -6.33 10.13
C TYR A 354 -6.50 -7.42 9.91
N ASN A 355 -7.31 -7.72 10.93
CA ASN A 355 -8.41 -8.68 10.82
C ASN A 355 -9.44 -8.26 9.76
N THR A 356 -9.74 -6.96 9.67
CA THR A 356 -10.65 -6.42 8.65
C THR A 356 -10.06 -6.58 7.24
N ALA A 357 -8.76 -6.32 7.06
CA ALA A 357 -8.09 -6.48 5.78
C ALA A 357 -8.07 -7.94 5.32
N ILE A 358 -7.73 -8.87 6.23
CA ILE A 358 -7.77 -10.33 5.97
C ILE A 358 -9.17 -10.77 5.56
N MET A 359 -10.19 -10.39 6.34
CA MET A 359 -11.58 -10.76 6.05
C MET A 359 -12.06 -10.23 4.70
N ILE A 360 -11.65 -9.01 4.31
CA ILE A 360 -11.98 -8.45 2.98
C ILE A 360 -11.28 -9.25 1.87
N GLY A 361 -10.02 -9.61 2.06
CA GLY A 361 -9.26 -10.46 1.12
C GLY A 361 -9.89 -11.82 0.94
N GLU A 362 -10.14 -12.54 2.04
CA GLU A 362 -10.73 -13.87 2.04
C GLU A 362 -12.10 -13.87 1.36
N ARG A 363 -12.99 -12.93 1.73
CA ARG A 363 -14.30 -12.81 1.07
C ARG A 363 -14.20 -12.48 -0.41
N SER A 364 -13.25 -11.64 -0.81
CA SER A 364 -13.05 -11.30 -2.22
C SER A 364 -12.63 -12.52 -3.01
N LEU A 365 -11.72 -13.33 -2.44
CA LEU A 365 -11.32 -14.60 -3.00
C LEU A 365 -12.53 -15.54 -3.06
N ASP A 366 -13.18 -15.86 -1.95
CA ASP A 366 -14.27 -16.86 -1.88
C ASP A 366 -15.42 -16.58 -2.84
N GLU A 367 -15.78 -15.32 -3.01
CA GLU A 367 -16.84 -14.91 -3.93
C GLU A 367 -16.37 -14.76 -5.39
N GLY A 368 -15.06 -14.81 -5.64
CA GLY A 368 -14.46 -14.54 -6.96
C GLY A 368 -14.74 -13.12 -7.46
N LYS A 369 -14.88 -12.15 -6.54
CA LYS A 369 -15.24 -10.76 -6.83
C LYS A 369 -14.29 -9.83 -6.07
N PRO A 370 -13.46 -9.02 -6.74
CA PRO A 370 -12.51 -8.17 -6.04
C PRO A 370 -13.19 -7.03 -5.28
N ASP A 371 -12.74 -6.78 -4.05
CA ASP A 371 -12.88 -5.45 -3.45
C ASP A 371 -12.13 -4.39 -4.27
N MET A 372 -12.57 -3.13 -4.21
CA MET A 372 -11.85 -2.02 -4.86
C MET A 372 -10.40 -1.88 -4.34
N ARG A 373 -10.09 -2.41 -3.15
CA ARG A 373 -8.74 -2.47 -2.59
C ARG A 373 -7.74 -3.16 -3.50
N PHE A 374 -8.13 -4.28 -4.09
CA PHE A 374 -7.29 -5.11 -4.95
C PHE A 374 -7.33 -4.71 -6.43
N VAL A 375 -8.11 -3.68 -6.79
CA VAL A 375 -8.20 -3.12 -8.14
C VAL A 375 -8.03 -1.59 -8.06
N PRO A 376 -6.83 -1.09 -7.68
CA PRO A 376 -6.61 0.34 -7.45
C PRO A 376 -6.83 1.19 -8.71
N GLU A 377 -6.53 0.64 -9.88
CA GLU A 377 -6.73 1.30 -11.16
C GLU A 377 -8.17 1.20 -11.71
N GLY A 378 -9.06 0.53 -10.96
CA GLY A 378 -10.45 0.28 -11.35
C GLY A 378 -11.34 1.53 -11.26
N SER A 379 -12.43 1.52 -12.03
CA SER A 379 -13.41 2.60 -12.09
C SER A 379 -13.97 2.98 -10.71
N ARG A 380 -14.21 2.01 -9.82
CA ARG A 380 -14.71 2.24 -8.46
C ARG A 380 -13.73 3.04 -7.61
N ASN A 381 -12.47 2.59 -7.53
CA ASN A 381 -11.45 3.24 -6.71
C ASN A 381 -11.21 4.69 -7.18
N ARG A 382 -11.04 4.89 -8.49
CA ARG A 382 -10.89 6.24 -9.09
C ARG A 382 -12.07 7.16 -8.80
N THR A 383 -13.30 6.62 -8.80
CA THR A 383 -14.51 7.40 -8.50
C THR A 383 -14.58 7.81 -7.03
N VAL A 384 -14.10 6.97 -6.11
CA VAL A 384 -13.99 7.30 -4.68
C VAL A 384 -12.89 8.32 -4.44
N GLU A 385 -11.72 8.17 -5.06
CA GLU A 385 -10.61 9.14 -4.97
C GLU A 385 -11.02 10.53 -5.49
N PHE A 386 -11.87 10.57 -6.52
CA PHE A 386 -12.43 11.82 -7.04
C PHE A 386 -13.33 12.56 -6.05
N LEU A 387 -13.73 11.98 -4.90
CA LEU A 387 -14.43 12.74 -3.85
C LEU A 387 -13.62 13.94 -3.34
N SER A 388 -12.29 13.89 -3.47
CA SER A 388 -11.38 15.02 -3.22
C SER A 388 -11.69 16.26 -4.07
N TYR A 389 -12.37 16.11 -5.22
CA TYR A 389 -12.87 17.20 -6.05
C TYR A 389 -13.80 18.17 -5.31
N SER A 390 -14.45 17.72 -4.23
CA SER A 390 -15.23 18.59 -3.33
C SER A 390 -14.45 19.82 -2.86
N ILE A 391 -13.11 19.75 -2.80
CA ILE A 391 -12.23 20.88 -2.47
C ILE A 391 -12.35 22.04 -3.47
N PHE A 392 -12.33 21.74 -4.77
CA PHE A 392 -12.42 22.73 -5.84
C PHE A 392 -13.82 23.35 -5.85
N VAL A 393 -14.84 22.54 -5.59
CA VAL A 393 -16.22 23.04 -5.48
C VAL A 393 -16.42 23.88 -4.21
N ALA A 394 -15.77 23.53 -3.10
CA ALA A 394 -15.79 24.34 -1.87
C ALA A 394 -15.14 25.72 -2.11
N LEU A 395 -14.01 25.79 -2.81
CA LEU A 395 -13.38 27.05 -3.20
C LEU A 395 -14.25 27.87 -4.17
N PHE A 396 -14.91 27.22 -5.12
CA PHE A 396 -15.90 27.89 -5.96
C PHE A 396 -17.09 28.42 -5.15
N ALA A 397 -17.57 27.65 -4.16
CA ALA A 397 -18.64 28.07 -3.26
C ALA A 397 -18.20 29.27 -2.39
N VAL A 398 -16.95 29.29 -1.90
CA VAL A 398 -16.36 30.46 -1.22
C VAL A 398 -16.42 31.69 -2.11
N LEU A 399 -16.07 31.55 -3.39
CA LEU A 399 -16.11 32.63 -4.35
C LEU A 399 -17.54 33.16 -4.55
N LEU A 400 -18.52 32.26 -4.72
CA LEU A 400 -19.94 32.63 -4.81
C LEU A 400 -20.45 33.30 -3.54
N GLY A 401 -20.14 32.75 -2.36
CA GLY A 401 -20.56 33.26 -1.06
C GLY A 401 -19.97 34.64 -0.78
N GLY A 402 -18.65 34.77 -0.96
CA GLY A 402 -17.89 36.01 -0.78
C GLY A 402 -18.33 37.12 -1.73
N TRP A 403 -18.61 36.79 -3.00
CA TRP A 403 -19.09 37.76 -3.99
C TRP A 403 -20.55 38.21 -3.75
N SER A 404 -21.40 37.34 -3.22
CA SER A 404 -22.87 37.46 -3.24
C SER A 404 -23.42 38.81 -2.74
N ILE A 405 -23.03 39.24 -1.53
CA ILE A 405 -23.53 40.46 -0.90
C ILE A 405 -22.52 41.60 -1.01
N ALA A 406 -21.24 41.31 -0.89
CA ALA A 406 -20.18 42.31 -0.95
C ALA A 406 -20.11 43.03 -2.31
N SER A 407 -20.40 42.34 -3.42
CA SER A 407 -20.46 42.99 -4.74
C SER A 407 -21.60 44.01 -4.83
N GLU A 408 -22.74 43.74 -4.20
CA GLU A 408 -23.89 44.66 -4.16
C GLU A 408 -23.57 45.93 -3.36
N PHE A 409 -22.75 45.79 -2.32
CA PHE A 409 -22.23 46.93 -1.55
C PHE A 409 -21.24 47.74 -2.37
N GLN A 410 -20.27 47.09 -3.03
CA GLN A 410 -19.27 47.76 -3.85
C GLN A 410 -19.88 48.48 -5.07
N GLN A 411 -20.90 47.90 -5.69
CA GLN A 411 -21.58 48.47 -6.86
C GLN A 411 -22.68 49.48 -6.50
N GLY A 412 -23.00 49.67 -5.21
CA GLY A 412 -24.08 50.55 -4.75
C GLY A 412 -25.50 50.04 -5.04
N THR A 413 -25.64 48.87 -5.68
CA THR A 413 -26.91 48.24 -6.04
C THR A 413 -27.68 47.72 -4.82
N ILE A 414 -27.04 47.64 -3.65
CA ILE A 414 -27.69 47.33 -2.38
C ILE A 414 -28.89 48.26 -2.10
N ARG A 415 -28.81 49.54 -2.50
CA ARG A 415 -29.90 50.51 -2.35
C ARG A 415 -31.12 50.13 -3.21
N LEU A 416 -30.89 49.64 -4.44
CA LEU A 416 -31.93 49.16 -5.34
C LEU A 416 -32.61 47.89 -4.81
N LEU A 417 -31.85 47.02 -4.13
CA LEU A 417 -32.40 45.83 -3.46
C LEU A 417 -33.32 46.21 -2.29
N MET A 418 -33.02 47.30 -1.58
CA MET A 418 -33.81 47.75 -0.42
C MET A 418 -35.15 48.42 -0.77
N ILE A 419 -35.32 48.94 -2.00
CA ILE A 419 -36.58 49.57 -2.45
C ILE A 419 -37.63 48.51 -2.82
N ARG A 420 -37.22 47.25 -3.04
CA ARG A 420 -38.16 46.17 -3.40
C ARG A 420 -39.09 45.85 -2.21
N PRO A 421 -40.39 45.57 -2.44
CA PRO A 421 -41.37 45.23 -1.39
C PRO A 421 -41.18 43.79 -0.89
N LYS A 422 -39.99 43.49 -0.35
CA LYS A 422 -39.57 42.18 0.17
C LYS A 422 -38.79 42.39 1.46
N THR A 423 -38.97 41.48 2.43
CA THR A 423 -38.20 41.58 3.68
C THR A 423 -36.71 41.32 3.41
N ARG A 424 -35.83 42.06 4.11
CA ARG A 424 -34.36 41.96 3.98
C ARG A 424 -33.88 40.52 4.09
N THR A 425 -34.40 39.76 5.06
CA THR A 425 -34.08 38.34 5.26
C THR A 425 -34.49 37.47 4.07
N LYS A 426 -35.63 37.73 3.42
CA LYS A 426 -36.04 36.96 2.23
C LYS A 426 -35.11 37.21 1.04
N ILE A 427 -34.59 38.43 0.89
CA ILE A 427 -33.60 38.75 -0.16
C ILE A 427 -32.27 38.04 0.12
N LEU A 428 -31.76 38.17 1.34
CA LEU A 428 -30.51 37.52 1.76
C LEU A 428 -30.59 36.00 1.58
N MET A 429 -31.67 35.38 2.06
CA MET A 429 -31.86 33.93 1.96
C MET A 429 -32.06 33.44 0.53
N ALA A 430 -32.69 34.23 -0.35
CA ALA A 430 -32.80 33.85 -1.75
C ALA A 430 -31.43 33.81 -2.44
N LYS A 431 -30.54 34.76 -2.12
CA LYS A 431 -29.15 34.78 -2.60
C LYS A 431 -28.32 33.64 -2.02
N PHE A 432 -28.44 33.41 -0.71
CA PHE A 432 -27.76 32.31 0.00
C PHE A 432 -28.13 30.95 -0.61
N ILE A 433 -29.43 30.64 -0.67
CA ILE A 433 -29.92 29.35 -1.17
C ILE A 433 -29.63 29.21 -2.66
N GLY A 434 -29.77 30.27 -3.46
CA GLY A 434 -29.48 30.23 -4.90
C GLY A 434 -28.02 29.89 -5.20
N ALA A 435 -27.08 30.53 -4.48
CA ALA A 435 -25.66 30.25 -4.65
C ALA A 435 -25.30 28.84 -4.14
N LEU A 436 -25.84 28.42 -2.99
CA LEU A 436 -25.58 27.09 -2.45
C LEU A 436 -26.12 25.96 -3.34
N ILE A 437 -27.34 26.11 -3.88
CA ILE A 437 -27.92 25.16 -4.85
C ILE A 437 -27.03 25.05 -6.09
N LEU A 438 -26.49 26.18 -6.58
CA LEU A 438 -25.59 26.15 -7.73
C LEU A 438 -24.29 25.39 -7.43
N SER A 439 -23.69 25.59 -6.26
CA SER A 439 -22.51 24.83 -5.83
C SER A 439 -22.79 23.33 -5.75
N PHE A 440 -23.93 22.93 -5.18
CA PHE A 440 -24.33 21.51 -5.14
C PHE A 440 -24.61 20.94 -6.52
N ALA A 441 -25.25 21.70 -7.40
CA ALA A 441 -25.49 21.27 -8.78
C ALA A 441 -24.17 20.99 -9.51
N ILE A 442 -23.16 21.85 -9.34
CA ILE A 442 -21.81 21.65 -9.90
C ILE A 442 -21.13 20.41 -9.29
N TYR A 443 -21.25 20.22 -7.98
CA TYR A 443 -20.65 19.06 -7.31
C TYR A 443 -21.26 17.74 -7.78
N ILE A 444 -22.59 17.64 -7.80
CA ILE A 444 -23.30 16.43 -8.21
C ILE A 444 -23.10 16.17 -9.70
N LEU A 445 -23.18 17.20 -10.55
CA LEU A 445 -22.95 17.05 -11.98
C LEU A 445 -21.51 16.63 -12.27
N GLY A 446 -20.52 17.25 -11.62
CA GLY A 446 -19.12 16.86 -11.75
C GLY A 446 -18.87 15.41 -11.30
N SER A 447 -19.44 15.01 -10.16
CA SER A 447 -19.31 13.63 -9.66
C SER A 447 -19.95 12.61 -10.60
N LEU A 448 -21.12 12.95 -11.19
CA LEU A 448 -21.80 12.10 -12.17
C LEU A 448 -21.00 11.98 -13.48
N LEU A 449 -20.48 13.09 -13.99
CA LEU A 449 -19.63 13.10 -15.19
C LEU A 449 -18.34 12.31 -14.98
N ASN A 450 -17.74 12.41 -13.79
CA ASN A 450 -16.58 11.62 -13.43
C ASN A 450 -16.89 10.12 -13.39
N LEU A 451 -18.01 9.72 -12.76
CA LEU A 451 -18.45 8.33 -12.72
C LEU A 451 -18.67 7.77 -14.13
N ILE A 452 -19.32 8.53 -15.02
CA ILE A 452 -19.53 8.12 -16.42
C ILE A 452 -18.21 8.04 -17.17
N SER A 453 -17.30 9.01 -16.98
CA SER A 453 -16.00 9.05 -17.65
C SER A 453 -15.10 7.89 -17.21
N ASN A 454 -15.06 7.58 -15.91
CA ASN A 454 -14.32 6.44 -15.38
C ASN A 454 -14.87 5.12 -15.93
N GLY A 455 -16.19 4.93 -15.90
CA GLY A 455 -16.82 3.74 -16.50
C GLY A 455 -16.55 3.60 -18.00
N ALA A 456 -16.52 4.70 -18.74
CA ALA A 456 -16.25 4.69 -20.18
C ALA A 456 -14.77 4.39 -20.52
N LEU A 457 -13.82 4.85 -19.70
CA LEU A 457 -12.39 4.70 -19.95
C LEU A 457 -11.78 3.42 -19.33
N PHE A 458 -12.25 3.04 -18.14
CA PHE A 458 -11.68 1.94 -17.33
C PHE A 458 -12.66 0.77 -17.12
N GLY A 459 -13.90 0.89 -17.63
CA GLY A 459 -14.89 -0.20 -17.67
C GLY A 459 -16.01 -0.07 -16.65
N PHE A 460 -17.26 -0.26 -17.10
CA PHE A 460 -18.45 -0.22 -16.25
C PHE A 460 -18.68 -1.49 -15.42
N SER A 461 -18.06 -2.61 -15.80
CA SER A 461 -18.20 -3.89 -15.10
C SER A 461 -17.72 -3.80 -13.65
N ASP A 462 -16.68 -3.01 -13.39
CA ASP A 462 -16.13 -2.84 -12.04
C ASP A 462 -17.17 -2.29 -11.05
N TYR A 463 -18.10 -1.43 -11.48
CA TYR A 463 -19.16 -0.91 -10.60
C TYR A 463 -20.17 -1.97 -10.12
N ALA A 464 -20.23 -3.14 -10.77
CA ALA A 464 -21.10 -4.23 -10.38
C ALA A 464 -20.55 -5.04 -9.19
N TYR A 465 -19.24 -4.97 -8.94
CA TYR A 465 -18.62 -5.71 -7.84
C TYR A 465 -18.99 -5.10 -6.46
N PRO A 466 -19.17 -5.96 -5.43
CA PRO A 466 -19.45 -5.52 -4.07
C PRO A 466 -18.23 -4.86 -3.43
N ASN A 467 -18.48 -4.09 -2.38
CA ASN A 467 -17.46 -3.64 -1.44
C ASN A 467 -17.68 -4.36 -0.13
N TYR A 468 -16.63 -4.98 0.38
CA TYR A 468 -16.72 -5.77 1.59
C TYR A 468 -16.50 -4.88 2.82
N THR A 469 -17.39 -5.02 3.78
CA THR A 469 -17.30 -4.33 5.08
C THR A 469 -17.49 -5.34 6.20
N ILE A 470 -17.14 -4.94 7.43
CA ILE A 470 -17.35 -5.75 8.63
C ILE A 470 -18.83 -6.16 8.75
N SER A 471 -19.76 -5.27 8.37
CA SER A 471 -21.21 -5.50 8.43
C SER A 471 -21.77 -6.34 7.28
N GLY A 472 -20.96 -6.73 6.30
CA GLY A 472 -21.38 -7.50 5.13
C GLY A 472 -20.94 -6.87 3.79
N ASP A 473 -21.39 -7.48 2.71
CA ASP A 473 -21.19 -7.00 1.34
C ASP A 473 -22.20 -5.90 1.00
N ILE A 474 -21.70 -4.80 0.43
CA ILE A 474 -22.54 -3.70 -0.02
C ILE A 474 -22.22 -3.33 -1.46
N ASN A 475 -23.27 -3.07 -2.24
CA ASN A 475 -23.15 -2.51 -3.58
C ASN A 475 -22.33 -1.20 -3.57
N PHE A 476 -21.58 -0.95 -4.64
CA PHE A 476 -20.74 0.26 -4.79
C PHE A 476 -21.48 1.59 -4.57
N PHE A 477 -22.67 1.78 -5.11
CA PHE A 477 -23.45 3.01 -4.91
C PHE A 477 -23.92 3.17 -3.46
N ALA A 478 -24.24 2.08 -2.77
CA ALA A 478 -24.56 2.11 -1.34
C ALA A 478 -23.31 2.49 -0.50
N TYR A 479 -22.13 2.05 -0.93
CA TYR A 479 -20.85 2.46 -0.34
C TYR A 479 -20.49 3.93 -0.65
N TYR A 480 -20.75 4.39 -1.87
CA TYR A 480 -20.31 5.68 -2.40
C TYR A 480 -21.21 6.85 -2.01
N LEU A 481 -22.53 6.69 -2.10
CA LEU A 481 -23.49 7.79 -1.93
C LEU A 481 -23.39 8.49 -0.56
N PRO A 482 -23.26 7.77 0.58
CA PRO A 482 -23.07 8.42 1.88
C PRO A 482 -21.79 9.26 1.94
N LYS A 483 -20.70 8.80 1.30
CA LYS A 483 -19.41 9.52 1.25
C LYS A 483 -19.50 10.77 0.39
N LEU A 484 -20.16 10.67 -0.76
CA LEU A 484 -20.49 11.81 -1.61
C LEU A 484 -21.28 12.87 -0.83
N LEU A 485 -22.32 12.46 -0.10
CA LEU A 485 -23.13 13.37 0.71
C LEU A 485 -22.33 13.99 1.85
N ALA A 486 -21.48 13.22 2.54
CA ALA A 486 -20.62 13.72 3.60
C ALA A 486 -19.70 14.86 3.10
N CYS A 487 -19.14 14.73 1.91
CA CYS A 487 -18.28 15.76 1.31
C CYS A 487 -19.01 17.09 1.02
N THR A 488 -20.34 17.09 0.91
CA THR A 488 -21.11 18.34 0.74
C THR A 488 -21.03 19.24 1.97
N VAL A 489 -20.77 18.69 3.16
CA VAL A 489 -20.65 19.45 4.41
C VAL A 489 -19.46 20.41 4.37
N SER A 490 -18.33 20.00 3.78
CA SER A 490 -17.19 20.87 3.53
C SER A 490 -17.57 22.07 2.64
N ILE A 491 -18.40 21.85 1.62
CA ILE A 491 -18.89 22.90 0.73
C ILE A 491 -19.81 23.87 1.48
N ILE A 492 -20.73 23.36 2.31
CA ILE A 492 -21.63 24.19 3.15
C ILE A 492 -20.81 25.07 4.10
N PHE A 493 -19.85 24.47 4.80
CA PHE A 493 -19.03 25.19 5.77
C PHE A 493 -18.22 26.30 5.10
N ALA A 494 -17.48 25.98 4.04
CA ALA A 494 -16.69 26.96 3.31
C ALA A 494 -17.56 28.10 2.74
N PHE A 495 -18.72 27.76 2.16
CA PHE A 495 -19.69 28.73 1.65
C PHE A 495 -20.22 29.67 2.74
N THR A 496 -20.63 29.13 3.88
CA THR A 496 -21.27 29.91 4.96
C THR A 496 -20.29 30.88 5.63
N VAL A 497 -19.03 30.49 5.80
CA VAL A 497 -17.96 31.37 6.29
C VAL A 497 -17.75 32.53 5.31
N ALA A 498 -17.60 32.24 4.02
CA ALA A 498 -17.41 33.28 3.00
C ALA A 498 -18.62 34.22 2.87
N PHE A 499 -19.83 33.67 2.91
CA PHE A 499 -21.06 34.46 2.87
C PHE A 499 -21.20 35.36 4.10
N MET A 500 -20.83 34.87 5.29
CA MET A 500 -20.80 35.69 6.50
C MET A 500 -19.85 36.86 6.36
N LEU A 501 -18.61 36.63 5.89
CA LEU A 501 -17.66 37.71 5.65
C LEU A 501 -18.14 38.69 4.58
N SER A 502 -18.84 38.21 3.54
CA SER A 502 -19.46 39.05 2.51
C SER A 502 -20.43 40.07 3.10
N VAL A 503 -21.25 39.64 4.08
CA VAL A 503 -22.22 40.51 4.77
C VAL A 503 -21.53 41.45 5.77
N VAL A 504 -20.55 40.95 6.53
CA VAL A 504 -19.92 41.68 7.63
C VAL A 504 -18.90 42.71 7.12
N ILE A 505 -18.02 42.31 6.19
CA ILE A 505 -16.89 43.11 5.74
C ILE A 505 -17.26 44.01 4.56
N ARG A 506 -18.24 43.61 3.73
CA ARG A 506 -18.72 44.38 2.56
C ARG A 506 -17.63 44.68 1.52
N ASN A 507 -16.52 43.93 1.57
CA ASN A 507 -15.44 43.99 0.58
C ASN A 507 -15.27 42.61 -0.05
N VAL A 508 -15.45 42.53 -1.37
CA VAL A 508 -15.38 41.26 -2.11
C VAL A 508 -14.00 40.63 -1.98
N ALA A 509 -12.93 41.41 -2.09
CA ALA A 509 -11.56 40.88 -2.05
C ALA A 509 -11.29 40.20 -0.70
N VAL A 510 -11.67 40.83 0.41
CA VAL A 510 -11.47 40.27 1.75
C VAL A 510 -12.42 39.10 2.01
N ALA A 511 -13.68 39.22 1.60
CA ALA A 511 -14.69 38.18 1.80
C ALA A 511 -14.39 36.88 1.04
N VAL A 512 -13.61 36.95 -0.04
CA VAL A 512 -13.16 35.79 -0.82
C VAL A 512 -11.77 35.33 -0.38
N ALA A 513 -10.80 36.24 -0.21
CA ALA A 513 -9.41 35.87 0.07
C ALA A 513 -9.22 35.24 1.46
N VAL A 514 -9.90 35.75 2.50
CA VAL A 514 -9.73 35.25 3.87
C VAL A 514 -10.19 33.80 4.02
N PRO A 515 -11.40 33.39 3.58
CA PRO A 515 -11.80 31.99 3.67
C PRO A 515 -10.91 31.06 2.85
N ILE A 516 -10.43 31.48 1.67
CA ILE A 516 -9.48 30.69 0.87
C ILE A 516 -8.18 30.49 1.65
N ALA A 517 -7.62 31.57 2.22
CA ALA A 517 -6.41 31.50 3.03
C ALA A 517 -6.60 30.61 4.27
N CYS A 518 -7.74 30.69 4.95
CA CYS A 518 -8.06 29.81 6.08
C CYS A 518 -8.17 28.35 5.64
N PHE A 519 -8.81 28.06 4.51
CA PHE A 519 -8.98 26.71 4.00
C PHE A 519 -7.64 26.05 3.64
N ILE A 520 -6.76 26.79 2.97
CA ILE A 520 -5.38 26.36 2.68
C ILE A 520 -4.59 26.22 3.99
N GLY A 521 -4.73 27.18 4.90
CA GLY A 521 -4.09 27.15 6.22
C GLY A 521 -4.45 25.92 7.03
N CYS A 522 -5.70 25.45 6.97
CA CYS A 522 -6.11 24.22 7.66
C CYS A 522 -5.32 23.00 7.18
N ASN A 523 -5.08 22.88 5.86
CA ASN A 523 -4.30 21.77 5.29
C ASN A 523 -2.83 21.85 5.70
N ILE A 524 -2.25 23.05 5.70
CA ILE A 524 -0.86 23.28 6.14
C ILE A 524 -0.71 22.93 7.63
N VAL A 525 -1.66 23.35 8.48
CA VAL A 525 -1.66 23.06 9.92
C VAL A 525 -1.81 21.57 10.17
N LEU A 526 -2.70 20.89 9.44
CA LEU A 526 -2.85 19.44 9.54
C LEU A 526 -1.53 18.73 9.21
N ALA A 527 -0.89 19.10 8.10
CA ALA A 527 0.41 18.55 7.70
C ALA A 527 1.52 18.82 8.74
N ALA A 528 1.62 20.06 9.24
CA ALA A 528 2.65 20.46 10.20
C ALA A 528 2.53 19.75 11.55
N PHE A 529 1.31 19.45 12.00
CA PHE A 529 1.09 18.83 13.31
C PHE A 529 0.79 17.33 13.26
N THR A 530 0.75 16.70 12.08
CA THR A 530 0.41 15.26 11.94
C THR A 530 1.24 14.37 12.87
N TYR A 531 2.52 14.69 13.08
CA TYR A 531 3.45 13.94 13.94
C TYR A 531 3.66 14.57 15.33
N SER A 532 2.94 15.64 15.67
CA SER A 532 3.11 16.38 16.92
C SER A 532 2.04 16.02 17.95
N ASP A 533 2.36 16.15 19.24
CA ASP A 533 1.40 16.01 20.35
C ASP A 533 0.30 17.08 20.32
N ALA A 534 0.57 18.21 19.66
CA ALA A 534 -0.42 19.26 19.41
C ALA A 534 -1.65 18.72 18.66
N MET A 535 -1.50 17.62 17.91
CA MET A 535 -2.62 17.00 17.19
C MET A 535 -3.74 16.55 18.13
N ASN A 536 -3.44 16.18 19.38
CA ASN A 536 -4.45 15.83 20.38
C ASN A 536 -5.46 16.96 20.63
N TRP A 537 -5.00 18.21 20.56
CA TRP A 537 -5.86 19.38 20.70
C TRP A 537 -6.50 19.78 19.35
N VAL A 538 -5.71 19.73 18.26
CA VAL A 538 -6.19 20.06 16.91
C VAL A 538 -7.34 19.14 16.47
N ALA A 539 -7.39 17.90 16.95
CA ALA A 539 -8.46 16.93 16.71
C ALA A 539 -9.88 17.44 17.08
N TYR A 540 -9.99 18.39 18.02
CA TYR A 540 -11.27 18.97 18.45
C TYR A 540 -11.61 20.30 17.75
N THR A 541 -10.78 20.72 16.80
CA THR A 541 -11.00 21.92 15.99
C THR A 541 -11.63 21.54 14.64
N PRO A 542 -12.19 22.49 13.87
CA PRO A 542 -12.69 22.18 12.52
C PRO A 542 -11.58 21.76 11.54
N ILE A 543 -10.30 21.99 11.86
CA ILE A 543 -9.15 21.88 10.95
C ILE A 543 -9.06 20.49 10.28
N PRO A 544 -9.11 19.35 11.01
CA PRO A 544 -9.02 18.02 10.40
C PRO A 544 -10.24 17.68 9.53
N PHE A 545 -11.36 18.37 9.73
CA PHE A 545 -12.64 18.05 9.10
C PHE A 545 -12.96 18.96 7.91
N VAL A 546 -12.24 20.07 7.71
CA VAL A 546 -12.48 21.00 6.60
C VAL A 546 -12.50 20.27 5.25
N GLN A 547 -11.69 19.23 5.09
CA GLN A 547 -11.67 18.34 3.93
C GLN A 547 -12.14 16.92 4.31
N ILE A 548 -13.45 16.70 4.33
CA ILE A 548 -14.04 15.40 4.68
C ILE A 548 -13.58 14.28 3.73
N SER A 549 -13.30 14.58 2.47
CA SER A 549 -12.83 13.57 1.51
C SER A 549 -11.58 12.83 2.00
N SER A 550 -10.73 13.46 2.83
CA SER A 550 -9.53 12.85 3.38
C SER A 550 -9.81 11.63 4.27
N PHE A 551 -11.01 11.51 4.85
CA PHE A 551 -11.42 10.30 5.58
C PHE A 551 -11.68 9.10 4.67
N PHE A 552 -11.81 9.32 3.36
CA PHE A 552 -12.13 8.29 2.38
C PHE A 552 -10.98 8.02 1.40
N THR A 553 -9.95 8.87 1.41
CA THR A 553 -8.74 8.70 0.60
C THR A 553 -7.76 7.78 1.33
N ARG A 554 -7.22 6.78 0.62
CA ARG A 554 -6.19 5.89 1.17
C ARG A 554 -4.91 6.69 1.47
N ASN A 555 -4.17 6.29 2.50
CA ASN A 555 -2.90 6.91 2.89
C ASN A 555 -2.99 8.43 3.09
N SER A 556 -4.13 8.92 3.59
CA SER A 556 -4.29 10.33 3.90
C SER A 556 -3.68 10.67 5.26
N MET A 557 -3.36 11.95 5.48
CA MET A 557 -2.95 12.44 6.81
C MET A 557 -3.93 12.06 7.91
N VAL A 558 -5.24 12.01 7.61
CA VAL A 558 -6.27 11.62 8.56
C VAL A 558 -6.14 10.14 8.96
N SER A 559 -5.86 9.25 8.00
CA SER A 559 -5.61 7.82 8.27
C SER A 559 -4.44 7.64 9.23
N TYR A 560 -3.31 8.32 9.00
CA TYR A 560 -2.15 8.26 9.89
C TYR A 560 -2.44 8.79 11.30
N ILE A 561 -3.24 9.87 11.42
CA ILE A 561 -3.62 10.42 12.73
C ILE A 561 -4.48 9.42 13.52
N ILE A 562 -5.42 8.74 12.85
CA ILE A 562 -6.26 7.72 13.47
C ILE A 562 -5.41 6.52 13.94
N GLN A 563 -4.45 6.07 13.12
CA GLN A 563 -3.54 4.98 13.47
C GLN A 563 -2.67 5.27 14.70
N ARG A 564 -2.34 6.55 14.95
CA ARG A 564 -1.66 6.97 16.20
C ARG A 564 -2.55 6.91 17.46
N GLY A 565 -3.79 6.44 17.34
CA GLY A 565 -4.75 6.38 18.44
C GLY A 565 -5.42 7.72 18.76
N ILE A 566 -5.32 8.72 17.88
CA ILE A 566 -6.03 10.00 18.05
C ILE A 566 -7.46 9.83 17.50
N PRO A 567 -8.51 9.99 18.34
CA PRO A 567 -9.87 9.66 17.96
C PRO A 567 -10.49 10.74 17.06
N LEU A 568 -10.20 10.71 15.76
CA LEU A 568 -10.89 11.52 14.75
C LEU A 568 -12.21 10.85 14.33
N SER A 569 -13.31 11.30 14.92
CA SER A 569 -14.65 10.82 14.59
C SER A 569 -15.27 11.60 13.43
N LEU A 570 -15.58 10.92 12.32
CA LEU A 570 -16.25 11.52 11.16
C LEU A 570 -17.64 12.11 11.51
N PRO A 571 -18.53 11.42 12.25
CA PRO A 571 -19.80 12.00 12.70
C PRO A 571 -19.63 13.28 13.53
N TYR A 572 -18.63 13.31 14.41
CA TYR A 572 -18.31 14.51 15.20
C TYR A 572 -17.91 15.67 14.29
N GLY A 573 -17.01 15.44 13.33
CA GLY A 573 -16.59 16.44 12.35
C GLY A 573 -17.75 17.01 11.54
N ILE A 574 -18.64 16.15 11.04
CA ILE A 574 -19.84 16.56 10.31
C ILE A 574 -20.71 17.48 11.17
N MET A 575 -21.00 17.08 12.41
CA MET A 575 -21.83 17.88 13.32
C MET A 575 -21.18 19.22 13.65
N LEU A 576 -19.87 19.24 13.94
CA LEU A 576 -19.11 20.44 14.24
C LEU A 576 -19.19 21.46 13.09
N LEU A 577 -18.93 21.02 11.86
CA LEU A 577 -18.98 21.90 10.69
C LEU A 577 -20.39 22.41 10.41
N LEU A 578 -21.42 21.58 10.58
CA LEU A 578 -22.82 22.02 10.42
C LEU A 578 -23.23 23.04 11.48
N VAL A 579 -22.86 22.84 12.75
CA VAL A 579 -23.14 23.81 13.83
C VAL A 579 -22.46 25.14 13.55
N LEU A 580 -21.17 25.13 13.16
CA LEU A 580 -20.46 26.35 12.78
C LEU A 580 -21.09 27.04 11.56
N SER A 581 -21.58 26.26 10.60
CA SER A 581 -22.29 26.78 9.42
C SER A 581 -23.60 27.48 9.81
N VAL A 582 -24.35 26.91 10.76
CA VAL A 582 -25.58 27.52 11.31
C VAL A 582 -25.26 28.81 12.04
N ILE A 583 -24.19 28.85 12.85
CA ILE A 583 -23.73 30.06 13.54
C ILE A 583 -23.37 31.15 12.53
N CYS A 584 -22.56 30.84 11.51
CA CYS A 584 -22.19 31.79 10.46
C CYS A 584 -23.42 32.36 9.73
N THR A 585 -24.39 31.50 9.43
CA THR A 585 -25.65 31.89 8.80
C THR A 585 -26.46 32.81 9.72
N PHE A 586 -26.56 32.51 11.01
CA PHE A 586 -27.25 33.34 11.99
C PHE A 586 -26.60 34.73 12.12
N VAL A 587 -25.26 34.78 12.24
CA VAL A 587 -24.49 36.03 12.28
C VAL A 587 -24.74 36.88 11.03
N SER A 588 -24.81 36.24 9.86
CA SER A 588 -25.11 36.89 8.59
C SER A 588 -26.50 37.54 8.60
N ILE A 589 -27.54 36.80 9.00
CA ILE A 589 -28.92 37.31 9.08
C ILE A 589 -29.00 38.47 10.08
N PHE A 590 -28.40 38.30 11.26
CA PHE A 590 -28.45 39.27 12.33
C PHE A 590 -27.81 40.61 11.92
N ASN A 591 -26.60 40.55 11.34
CA ASN A 591 -25.90 41.74 10.85
C ASN A 591 -26.69 42.43 9.72
N PHE A 592 -27.23 41.66 8.77
CA PHE A 592 -27.99 42.23 7.66
C PHE A 592 -29.32 42.86 8.09
N LYS A 593 -29.93 42.38 9.18
CA LYS A 593 -31.19 42.91 9.71
C LYS A 593 -30.96 44.19 10.53
N ARG A 594 -29.95 44.21 11.40
CA ARG A 594 -29.78 45.27 12.42
C ARG A 594 -28.92 46.44 11.98
N ARG A 595 -27.98 46.27 11.06
CA ARG A 595 -27.12 47.39 10.63
C ARG A 595 -27.83 48.27 9.60
N ASP A 596 -27.71 49.58 9.76
CA ASP A 596 -28.09 50.53 8.73
C ASP A 596 -27.19 50.36 7.50
N ILE A 597 -27.85 50.35 6.34
CA ILE A 597 -27.28 50.04 5.03
C ILE A 597 -27.40 51.27 4.09
N THR A 598 -27.96 52.37 4.62
CA THR A 598 -28.24 53.63 3.91
C THR A 598 -27.30 54.78 4.29
N GLY A 599 -26.33 54.54 5.18
CA GLY A 599 -25.23 55.46 5.47
C GLY A 599 -24.19 55.47 4.36
#